data_AF-A0A356IWT8-F1
#
_entry.id   AF-A0A356IWT8-F1
#
_cell.length_a   1.000
_cell.length_b   1.000
_cell.length_c   1.000
_cell.angle_alpha   90.00
_cell.angle_beta   90.00
_cell.angle_gamma   90.00
#
_symmetry.space_group_name_H-M   'P 1'
#
loop_
_entity.id
_entity.type
_entity.pdbx_description
1 polymer ?
#
loop_
_entity_poly.entity_id
_entity_poly.type
_entity_poly.pdbx_seq_one_letter_code
_entity_poly.pdbx_strand_id
1 'polypeptide(L)'
;MGKIPVDLNKKETEAGWQQIIDDFALKATPVWFSWVGWLFALSGLQYLYAKGKGILLALLIGFSIGALWIYFQAFFYRIEFRNLPFIRNKKIERTLSLIFSGVLAYVFWRSALIIARIIAENKV
;
A
#
# COMPACT_ATOMS: atom_id res chain seq x y z
N MET A 1 20.24 1.04 -1.93
CA MET A 1 19.23 1.97 -2.48
C MET A 1 18.91 3.02 -1.42
N GLY A 2 19.06 4.30 -1.76
CA GLY A 2 18.99 5.43 -0.82
C GLY A 2 17.57 5.74 -0.32
N LYS A 3 17.50 6.46 0.80
CA LYS A 3 16.26 6.96 1.41
C LYS A 3 15.77 8.21 0.68
N ILE A 4 14.46 8.42 0.61
CA ILE A 4 13.87 9.58 -0.08
C ILE A 4 13.60 10.69 0.96
N PRO A 5 14.32 11.82 0.94
CA PRO A 5 14.06 12.94 1.83
C PRO A 5 12.85 13.75 1.34
N VAL A 6 11.93 14.06 2.25
CA VAL A 6 10.81 14.99 2.01
C VAL A 6 11.05 16.26 2.82
N ASP A 7 11.19 17.43 2.17
CA ASP A 7 11.38 18.73 2.82
C ASP A 7 10.20 19.66 2.52
N LEU A 8 9.46 20.05 3.55
CA LEU A 8 8.19 20.79 3.43
C LEU A 8 8.36 22.32 3.43
N ASN A 9 9.57 22.83 3.67
CA ASN A 9 9.84 24.28 3.79
C ASN A 9 10.40 24.92 2.51
N LYS A 10 10.56 24.15 1.43
CA LYS A 10 11.10 24.66 0.17
C LYS A 10 10.02 25.45 -0.58
N LYS A 11 10.19 26.77 -0.69
CA LYS A 11 9.33 27.63 -1.51
C LYS A 11 9.67 27.40 -2.98
N GLU A 12 8.93 26.51 -3.64
CA GLU A 12 9.08 26.24 -5.07
C GLU A 12 8.25 27.22 -5.90
N THR A 13 8.74 27.57 -7.09
CA THR A 13 7.99 28.35 -8.09
C THR A 13 6.86 27.50 -8.68
N GLU A 14 5.85 28.08 -9.35
CA GLU A 14 4.78 27.30 -10.01
C GLU A 14 5.34 26.22 -10.95
N ALA A 15 6.39 26.56 -11.72
CA ALA A 15 7.10 25.61 -12.57
C ALA A 15 7.80 24.49 -11.77
N GLY A 16 8.36 24.81 -10.60
CA GLY A 16 8.96 23.82 -9.70
C GLY A 16 7.92 22.87 -9.09
N TRP A 17 6.75 23.39 -8.72
CA TRP A 17 5.63 22.56 -8.25
C TRP A 17 5.13 21.61 -9.32
N GLN A 18 5.00 22.09 -10.56
CA GLN A 18 4.57 21.26 -11.68
C GLN A 18 5.55 20.11 -11.95
N GLN A 19 6.87 20.41 -11.93
CA GLN A 19 7.90 19.38 -12.09
C GLN A 19 7.88 18.35 -10.96
N ILE A 20 7.65 18.76 -9.71
CA ILE A 20 7.54 17.84 -8.55
C ILE A 20 6.31 16.94 -8.70
N ILE A 21 5.17 17.50 -9.11
CA ILE A 21 3.94 16.75 -9.31
C ILE A 21 4.12 15.76 -10.45
N ASP A 22 4.72 16.16 -11.57
CA ASP A 22 4.96 15.28 -12.71
C ASP A 22 5.91 14.14 -12.34
N ASP A 23 7.02 14.44 -11.66
CA ASP A 23 7.97 13.43 -11.20
C ASP A 23 7.35 12.47 -10.19
N PHE A 24 6.49 12.99 -9.30
CA PHE A 24 5.74 12.18 -8.36
C PHE A 24 4.73 11.29 -9.09
N ALA A 25 3.94 11.84 -10.01
CA ALA A 25 2.94 11.12 -10.77
C ALA A 25 3.57 10.00 -11.58
N LEU A 26 4.68 10.27 -12.28
CA LEU A 26 5.40 9.29 -13.08
C LEU A 26 5.95 8.12 -12.24
N LYS A 27 6.35 8.38 -10.99
CA LYS A 27 6.88 7.33 -10.08
C LYS A 27 5.78 6.63 -9.28
N ALA A 28 4.74 7.35 -8.87
CA ALA A 28 3.67 6.84 -8.02
C ALA A 28 2.64 6.04 -8.82
N THR A 29 2.35 6.44 -10.06
CA THR A 29 1.31 5.81 -10.89
C THR A 29 1.59 4.32 -11.15
N PRO A 30 2.80 3.89 -11.55
CA PRO A 30 3.09 2.47 -11.75
C PRO A 30 2.96 1.65 -10.46
N VAL A 31 3.36 2.23 -9.32
CA VAL A 31 3.24 1.60 -8.00
C VAL A 31 1.76 1.44 -7.62
N TRP A 32 0.96 2.49 -7.83
CA TRP A 32 -0.49 2.45 -7.63
C TRP A 32 -1.16 1.35 -8.46
N PHE A 33 -0.88 1.28 -9.77
CA PHE A 33 -1.44 0.23 -10.62
C PHE A 33 -0.99 -1.17 -10.22
N SER A 34 0.26 -1.32 -9.74
CA SER A 34 0.74 -2.60 -9.20
C SER A 34 -0.07 -3.01 -7.97
N TRP A 35 -0.33 -2.06 -7.07
CA TRP A 35 -1.15 -2.27 -5.88
C TRP A 35 -2.59 -2.66 -6.24
N VAL A 36 -3.21 -1.96 -7.20
CA VAL A 36 -4.54 -2.31 -7.72
C VAL A 36 -4.54 -3.71 -8.32
N GLY A 37 -3.51 -4.09 -9.08
CA GLY A 37 -3.37 -5.46 -9.62
C GLY A 37 -3.32 -6.52 -8.52
N TRP A 38 -2.55 -6.29 -7.45
CA TRP A 38 -2.49 -7.20 -6.31
C TRP A 38 -3.82 -7.30 -5.57
N LEU A 39 -4.56 -6.20 -5.49
CA LEU A 39 -5.89 -6.15 -4.89
C LEU A 39 -6.90 -7.00 -5.66
N PHE A 40 -6.88 -6.95 -7.00
CA PHE A 40 -7.68 -7.83 -7.84
C PHE A 40 -7.26 -9.30 -7.72
N ALA A 41 -5.96 -9.59 -7.68
CA ALA A 41 -5.47 -10.96 -7.46
C ALA A 41 -5.96 -11.52 -6.12
N LEU A 42 -5.87 -10.74 -5.03
CA LEU A 42 -6.39 -11.13 -3.72
C LEU A 42 -7.91 -11.32 -3.75
N SER A 43 -8.64 -10.44 -4.44
CA SER A 43 -10.09 -10.55 -4.62
C SER A 43 -10.48 -11.83 -5.33
N GLY A 44 -9.76 -12.20 -6.40
CA GLY A 44 -9.98 -13.45 -7.14
C GLY A 44 -9.75 -14.68 -6.27
N LEU A 45 -8.67 -14.70 -5.48
CA LEU A 45 -8.41 -15.78 -4.52
C LEU A 45 -9.53 -15.90 -3.49
N GLN A 46 -9.99 -14.78 -2.94
CA GLN A 46 -11.08 -14.76 -1.97
C GLN A 46 -12.42 -15.21 -2.56
N TYR A 47 -12.70 -14.83 -3.81
CA TYR A 47 -13.86 -15.31 -4.55
C TYR A 47 -13.82 -16.84 -4.72
N LEU A 48 -12.69 -17.39 -5.15
CA LEU A 48 -12.51 -18.84 -5.29
C LEU A 48 -12.63 -19.56 -3.94
N TYR A 49 -12.06 -18.99 -2.88
CA TYR A 49 -12.17 -19.54 -1.54
C TYR A 49 -13.62 -19.55 -1.04
N ALA A 50 -14.41 -18.50 -1.33
CA ALA A 50 -15.82 -18.46 -0.96
C ALA A 50 -16.64 -19.56 -1.65
N LYS A 51 -16.25 -19.99 -2.86
CA LYS A 51 -16.91 -21.07 -3.61
C LYS A 51 -16.45 -22.47 -3.20
N GLY A 52 -15.15 -22.69 -3.04
CA GLY A 52 -14.56 -24.02 -2.85
C GLY A 52 -14.14 -24.35 -1.42
N LYS A 53 -13.96 -23.35 -0.55
CA LYS A 53 -13.50 -23.48 0.86
C LYS A 53 -12.24 -24.35 1.06
N GLY A 54 -11.38 -24.45 0.04
CA GLY A 54 -10.17 -25.27 0.09
C GLY A 54 -9.12 -24.69 1.06
N ILE A 55 -8.50 -25.54 1.87
CA ILE A 55 -7.44 -25.14 2.82
C ILE A 55 -6.23 -24.49 2.13
N LEU A 56 -5.89 -24.97 0.92
CA LEU A 56 -4.79 -24.42 0.12
C LEU A 56 -5.04 -22.95 -0.25
N LEU A 57 -6.29 -22.61 -0.61
CA LEU A 57 -6.68 -21.22 -0.92
C LEU A 57 -6.64 -20.34 0.33
N ALA A 58 -7.05 -20.86 1.50
CA ALA A 58 -6.94 -20.13 2.76
C ALA A 58 -5.48 -19.80 3.11
N LEU A 59 -4.58 -20.78 2.97
CA LEU A 59 -3.15 -20.59 3.20
C LEU A 59 -2.55 -19.58 2.22
N LEU A 60 -2.92 -19.67 0.93
CA LEU A 60 -2.45 -18.75 -0.09
C LEU A 60 -2.90 -17.31 0.20
N ILE A 61 -4.17 -17.11 0.57
CA ILE A 61 -4.71 -15.80 0.96
C ILE A 61 -3.94 -15.25 2.18
N GLY A 62 -3.75 -16.08 3.22
CA GLY A 62 -3.00 -15.69 4.41
C GLY A 62 -1.57 -15.29 4.11
N PHE A 63 -0.87 -16.07 3.27
CA PHE A 63 0.48 -15.77 2.81
C PHE A 63 0.53 -14.48 2.00
N SER A 64 -0.40 -14.28 1.06
CA SER A 64 -0.48 -13.05 0.26
C SER A 64 -0.66 -11.81 1.15
N ILE A 65 -1.54 -11.87 2.15
CA ILE A 65 -1.74 -10.75 3.09
C ILE A 65 -0.46 -10.49 3.91
N GLY A 66 0.19 -11.55 4.40
CA GLY A 66 1.44 -11.44 5.15
C GLY A 66 2.57 -10.80 4.32
N ALA A 67 2.74 -11.25 3.08
CA ALA A 67 3.71 -10.69 2.14
C ALA A 67 3.42 -9.20 1.83
N LEU A 68 2.15 -8.85 1.67
CA LEU A 68 1.69 -7.49 1.39
C LEU A 68 1.94 -6.55 2.58
N TRP A 69 1.74 -7.05 3.81
CA TRP A 69 2.10 -6.32 5.03
C TRP A 69 3.61 -6.09 5.15
N ILE A 70 4.44 -7.09 4.87
CA ILE A 70 5.92 -6.95 4.85
C ILE A 70 6.34 -5.94 3.78
N TYR A 71 5.73 -6.00 2.59
CA TYR A 71 5.99 -5.05 1.51
C TYR A 71 5.67 -3.62 1.94
N PHE A 72 4.50 -3.37 2.55
CA PHE A 72 4.17 -2.03 3.04
C PHE A 72 5.10 -1.55 4.14
N GLN A 73 5.50 -2.43 5.07
CA GLN A 73 6.52 -2.07 6.04
C GLN A 73 7.81 -1.64 5.38
N ALA A 74 8.32 -2.41 4.42
CA ALA A 74 9.53 -2.07 3.69
C ALA A 74 9.37 -0.78 2.87
N PHE A 75 8.19 -0.52 2.31
CA PHE A 75 7.86 0.69 1.56
C PHE A 75 7.88 1.92 2.47
N PHE A 76 7.15 1.90 3.59
CA PHE A 76 7.12 3.03 4.52
C PHE A 76 8.45 3.24 5.25
N TYR A 77 9.23 2.18 5.47
CA TYR A 77 10.58 2.32 6.05
C TYR A 77 11.59 3.01 5.11
N ARG A 78 11.29 3.11 3.81
CA ARG A 78 12.12 3.87 2.85
C ARG A 78 11.88 5.38 2.89
N ILE A 79 10.79 5.82 3.51
CA ILE A 79 10.40 7.22 3.59
C ILE A 79 11.07 7.83 4.83
N GLU A 80 12.12 8.63 4.62
CA GLU A 80 12.73 9.41 5.71
C GLU A 80 12.02 10.76 5.81
N PHE A 81 11.21 10.94 6.85
CA PHE A 81 10.62 12.23 7.16
C PHE A 81 11.68 13.13 7.83
N ARG A 82 12.32 14.02 7.06
CA ARG A 82 13.20 15.07 7.60
C ARG A 82 12.37 16.32 7.92
N ASN A 83 12.79 17.10 8.92
CA ASN A 83 12.16 18.38 9.32
C ASN A 83 10.73 18.37 9.89
N LEU A 84 10.17 17.22 10.31
CA LEU A 84 8.92 17.22 11.10
C LEU A 84 9.25 17.45 12.60
N PRO A 85 8.76 18.53 13.25
CA PRO A 85 9.14 18.90 14.62
C PRO A 85 8.77 17.83 15.68
N PHE A 86 7.84 16.94 15.37
CA PHE A 86 7.39 15.86 16.25
C PHE A 86 8.12 14.51 16.06
N ILE A 87 8.83 14.29 14.96
CA ILE A 87 9.45 12.98 14.63
C ILE A 87 10.96 13.09 14.73
N ARG A 88 11.46 13.39 15.94
CA ARG A 88 12.90 13.44 16.22
C ARG A 88 13.46 12.09 16.67
N ASN A 89 12.60 11.10 16.89
CA ASN A 89 12.93 9.84 17.55
C ASN A 89 12.71 8.65 16.59
N LYS A 90 13.79 7.90 16.27
CA LYS A 90 13.75 6.72 15.36
C LYS A 90 12.72 5.66 15.76
N LYS A 91 12.37 5.58 17.04
CA LYS A 91 11.32 4.68 17.54
C LYS A 91 9.92 5.09 17.08
N ILE A 92 9.63 6.40 17.06
CA ILE A 92 8.32 6.94 16.66
C ILE A 92 8.13 6.75 15.16
N GLU A 93 9.17 7.00 14.35
CA GLU A 93 9.16 6.74 12.91
C GLU A 93 8.84 5.26 12.61
N ARG A 94 9.47 4.33 13.33
CA ARG A 94 9.21 2.89 13.16
C ARG A 94 7.79 2.50 13.57
N THR A 95 7.28 3.05 14.67
CA THR A 95 5.89 2.81 15.12
C THR A 95 4.87 3.36 14.12
N LEU A 96 5.09 4.58 13.60
CA LEU A 96 4.22 5.17 12.59
C LEU A 96 4.22 4.34 11.31
N SER A 97 5.39 3.95 10.79
CA SER A 97 5.47 3.09 9.61
C SER A 97 4.77 1.75 9.83
N LEU A 98 4.87 1.16 11.03
CA LEU A 98 4.17 -0.09 11.36
C LEU A 98 2.64 0.11 11.38
N ILE A 99 2.17 1.20 12.00
CA ILE A 99 0.75 1.56 12.03
C ILE A 99 0.22 1.79 10.61
N PHE A 100 0.87 2.65 9.81
CA PHE A 100 0.45 2.92 8.44
C PHE A 100 0.44 1.66 7.58
N SER A 101 1.45 0.80 7.71
CA SER A 101 1.50 -0.49 7.01
C SER A 101 0.35 -1.41 7.41
N GLY A 102 0.05 -1.49 8.71
CA GLY A 102 -1.06 -2.28 9.24
C GLY A 102 -2.42 -1.78 8.75
N VAL A 103 -2.65 -0.46 8.81
CA VAL A 103 -3.87 0.17 8.31
C VAL A 103 -4.03 -0.06 6.81
N LEU A 104 -2.97 0.14 6.02
CA LEU A 104 -3.03 -0.04 4.58
C LEU A 104 -3.27 -1.50 4.19
N ALA A 105 -2.61 -2.46 4.84
CA ALA A 105 -2.85 -3.88 4.65
C ALA A 105 -4.29 -4.28 5.01
N TYR A 106 -4.85 -3.72 6.09
CA TYR A 106 -6.23 -3.94 6.48
C TYR A 106 -7.21 -3.40 5.45
N VAL A 107 -7.00 -2.17 4.96
CA VAL A 107 -7.81 -1.58 3.88
C VAL A 107 -7.74 -2.46 2.63
N PHE A 108 -6.54 -2.93 2.26
CA PHE A 108 -6.34 -3.84 1.13
C PHE A 108 -7.17 -5.11 1.25
N TRP A 109 -7.11 -5.77 2.41
CA TRP A 109 -7.93 -6.95 2.68
C TRP A 109 -9.42 -6.61 2.54
N ARG A 110 -9.91 -5.59 3.25
CA ARG A 110 -11.33 -5.22 3.25
C ARG A 110 -11.84 -4.89 1.84
N SER A 111 -11.09 -4.14 1.06
CA SER A 111 -11.43 -3.83 -0.32
C SER A 111 -11.49 -5.08 -1.19
N ALA A 112 -10.55 -6.02 -1.02
CA ALA A 112 -10.57 -7.27 -1.76
C ALA A 112 -11.78 -8.16 -1.41
N LEU A 113 -12.18 -8.19 -0.14
CA LEU A 113 -13.42 -8.85 0.29
C LEU A 113 -14.65 -8.23 -0.40
N ILE A 114 -14.71 -6.90 -0.44
CA ILE A 114 -15.83 -6.16 -1.04
C ILE A 114 -15.91 -6.45 -2.54
N ILE A 115 -14.78 -6.38 -3.25
CA ILE A 115 -14.74 -6.65 -4.69
C ILE A 115 -15.08 -8.11 -4.98
N ALA A 116 -14.57 -9.06 -4.21
CA ALA A 116 -14.93 -10.47 -4.35
C ALA A 116 -16.45 -10.69 -4.18
N ARG A 117 -17.10 -9.96 -3.25
CA ARG A 117 -18.56 -10.00 -3.08
C ARG A 117 -19.30 -9.37 -4.25
N ILE A 118 -18.88 -8.19 -4.70
CA ILE A 118 -19.48 -7.52 -5.87
C ILE A 118 -19.42 -8.44 -7.10
N ILE A 119 -18.28 -9.11 -7.33
CA ILE A 119 -18.12 -10.08 -8.43
C ILE A 119 -19.06 -11.29 -8.24
N ALA A 120 -19.23 -11.77 -7.01
CA ALA A 120 -20.12 -12.90 -6.73
C ALA A 120 -21.62 -12.56 -6.86
N GLU A 121 -21.99 -11.31 -6.58
CA GLU A 121 -23.37 -10.79 -6.65
C GLU A 121 -23.76 -10.42 -8.09
N ASN A 122 -22.87 -9.77 -8.84
CA ASN A 122 -23.08 -9.39 -10.24
C ASN A 122 -22.85 -10.56 -11.21
N LYS A 123 -23.46 -11.72 -10.97
CA LYS A 123 -23.42 -12.85 -11.91
C LYS A 123 -23.80 -12.39 -13.33
N VAL A 124 -22.80 -12.18 -14.17
CA VAL A 124 -22.89 -12.31 -15.64
C VAL A 124 -22.96 -13.80 -15.97
#